data_AF-A0A924DGW7-F1
#
_entry.id   AF-A0A924DGW7-F1
#
_cell.length_a   1.000
_cell.length_b   1.000
_cell.length_c   1.000
_cell.angle_alpha   90.00
_cell.angle_beta   90.00
_cell.angle_gamma   90.00
#
_symmetry.space_group_name_H-M   'P 1'
#
loop_
_entity.id
_entity.type
_entity.pdbx_description
1 polymer ?
#
loop_
_entity_poly.entity_id
_entity_poly.type
_entity_poly.pdbx_seq_one_letter_code
_entity_poly.pdbx_strand_id
1 'polypeptide(L)'
;GSVYEFRSASMGAAYWHPDAPNGGNGGKVWTENQKAAIKKAVTTYKEKLRPLIRNANLYHIFPRPDSIRWDGVQYHDPSTQNGVVYIFKPKNLVDQQIIKLKGLDPEVNYKLSFEDGSNKTTVRKGSALMRSGIVVTLKGDLASELMFIDKVKPR
;
A
#
# COMPACT_ATOMS: atom_id res chain seq x y z
N GLY A 1 -5.22 10.56 -9.04
CA GLY A 1 -5.83 9.39 -9.71
C GLY A 1 -6.67 8.66 -8.68
N SER A 2 -7.88 8.21 -9.03
CA SER A 2 -8.91 7.85 -8.04
C SER A 2 -8.49 6.77 -7.01
N VAL A 3 -7.64 5.81 -7.40
CA VAL A 3 -7.11 4.78 -6.48
C VAL A 3 -6.08 5.35 -5.51
N TYR A 4 -5.16 6.21 -5.98
CA TYR A 4 -4.20 6.92 -5.14
C TYR A 4 -4.93 7.71 -4.04
N GLU A 5 -5.95 8.47 -4.43
CA GLU A 5 -6.76 9.30 -3.52
C GLU A 5 -7.49 8.43 -2.48
N PHE A 6 -8.18 7.38 -2.92
CA PHE A 6 -8.90 6.48 -2.01
C PHE A 6 -7.95 5.81 -1.00
N ARG A 7 -6.80 5.28 -1.46
CA ARG A 7 -5.82 4.64 -0.57
C ARG A 7 -5.25 5.63 0.45
N SER A 8 -4.95 6.86 0.03
CA SER A 8 -4.51 7.92 0.94
C SER A 8 -5.55 8.21 2.03
N ALA A 9 -6.83 8.32 1.66
CA ALA A 9 -7.92 8.55 2.60
C ALA A 9 -8.13 7.36 3.56
N SER A 10 -7.93 6.13 3.09
CA SER A 10 -8.13 4.92 3.90
C SER A 10 -7.17 4.77 5.10
N MET A 11 -6.06 5.52 5.13
CA MET A 11 -5.08 5.52 6.24
C MET A 11 -5.52 6.36 7.46
N GLY A 12 -6.74 6.89 7.47
CA GLY A 12 -7.26 7.72 8.57
C GLY A 12 -7.12 9.23 8.37
N ALA A 13 -6.65 9.68 7.20
CA ALA A 13 -6.83 11.07 6.80
C ALA A 13 -8.31 11.29 6.46
N ALA A 14 -9.01 12.09 7.27
CA ALA A 14 -10.38 12.49 7.00
C ALA A 14 -10.44 13.37 5.73
N TYR A 15 -10.45 12.72 4.56
CA TYR A 15 -10.84 13.36 3.31
C TYR A 15 -11.84 12.46 2.61
N TRP A 16 -13.11 12.65 2.98
CA TRP A 16 -14.26 12.09 2.27
C TRP A 16 -14.49 12.93 1.01
N HIS A 17 -14.11 12.40 -0.16
CA HIS A 17 -14.56 12.91 -1.47
C HIS A 17 -15.23 11.86 -2.40
N PRO A 18 -15.59 10.62 -2.02
CA PRO A 18 -16.21 9.71 -2.98
C PRO A 18 -17.75 9.83 -3.11
N ASP A 19 -18.43 10.71 -2.36
CA ASP A 19 -19.91 10.77 -2.37
C ASP A 19 -20.48 11.82 -3.32
N ALA A 20 -20.14 11.73 -4.60
CA ALA A 20 -20.92 12.40 -5.63
C ALA A 20 -21.18 11.42 -6.79
N PRO A 21 -22.44 11.00 -7.01
CA PRO A 21 -22.80 10.01 -8.04
C PRO A 21 -22.45 10.47 -9.48
N ASN A 22 -22.13 11.76 -9.66
CA ASN A 22 -21.81 12.40 -10.94
C ASN A 22 -20.36 12.92 -11.02
N GLY A 23 -19.45 12.48 -10.14
CA GLY A 23 -18.06 12.97 -10.09
C GLY A 23 -17.80 13.87 -8.88
N GLY A 24 -16.59 13.82 -8.33
CA GLY A 24 -16.25 14.49 -7.06
C GLY A 24 -16.46 16.01 -7.14
N ASN A 25 -17.28 16.56 -6.24
CA ASN A 25 -17.53 17.99 -6.02
C ASN A 25 -17.52 18.88 -7.29
N GLY A 26 -18.38 18.55 -8.28
CA GLY A 26 -18.48 19.28 -9.55
C GLY A 26 -17.50 18.84 -10.65
N GLY A 27 -16.70 17.81 -10.38
CA GLY A 27 -15.79 17.17 -11.33
C GLY A 27 -16.51 16.28 -12.33
N LYS A 28 -15.75 15.78 -13.32
CA LYS A 28 -16.28 14.87 -14.35
C LYS A 28 -16.87 13.60 -13.73
N VAL A 29 -17.98 13.16 -14.33
CA VAL A 29 -18.60 11.85 -14.04
C VAL A 29 -17.54 10.76 -14.12
N TRP A 30 -17.52 9.89 -13.12
CA TRP A 30 -16.60 8.77 -13.10
C TRP A 30 -16.91 7.81 -14.24
N THR A 31 -15.85 7.41 -14.94
CA THR A 31 -15.91 6.31 -15.90
C THR A 31 -16.21 4.99 -15.19
N GLU A 32 -16.73 4.01 -15.93
CA GLU A 32 -17.00 2.67 -15.38
C GLU A 32 -15.72 2.01 -14.84
N ASN A 33 -14.57 2.23 -15.49
CA ASN A 33 -13.27 1.76 -15.01
C ASN A 33 -12.90 2.38 -13.65
N GLN A 34 -13.18 3.66 -13.44
CA GLN A 34 -12.93 4.33 -12.16
C GLN A 34 -13.87 3.79 -11.07
N LYS A 35 -15.16 3.62 -11.36
CA LYS A 35 -16.13 3.03 -10.42
C LYS A 35 -15.70 1.61 -10.03
N ALA A 36 -15.30 0.79 -11.00
CA ALA A 36 -14.82 -0.57 -10.75
C ALA A 36 -13.55 -0.60 -9.90
N ALA A 37 -12.57 0.28 -10.20
CA ALA A 37 -11.34 0.38 -9.42
C ALA A 37 -11.60 0.82 -7.97
N ILE A 38 -12.50 1.79 -7.76
CA ILE A 38 -12.90 2.24 -6.41
C ILE A 38 -13.65 1.12 -5.68
N LYS A 39 -14.57 0.42 -6.35
CA LYS A 39 -15.25 -0.74 -5.77
C LYS A 39 -14.24 -1.80 -5.31
N LYS A 40 -13.25 -2.15 -6.14
CA LYS A 40 -12.15 -3.06 -5.77
C LYS A 40 -11.42 -2.56 -4.52
N ALA A 41 -11.01 -1.29 -4.50
CA ALA A 41 -10.29 -0.71 -3.36
C ALA A 41 -11.11 -0.70 -2.06
N VAL A 42 -12.42 -0.40 -2.13
CA VAL A 42 -13.35 -0.46 -0.99
C VAL A 42 -13.47 -1.90 -0.48
N THR A 43 -13.62 -2.87 -1.38
CA THR A 43 -13.67 -4.29 -1.04
C THR A 43 -12.39 -4.72 -0.33
N THR A 44 -11.21 -4.43 -0.91
CA THR A 44 -9.91 -4.70 -0.27
C THR A 44 -9.81 -4.07 1.11
N TYR A 45 -10.23 -2.81 1.25
CA TYR A 45 -10.20 -2.13 2.54
C TYR A 45 -11.06 -2.86 3.58
N LYS A 46 -12.31 -3.17 3.25
CA LYS A 46 -13.24 -3.82 4.18
C LYS A 46 -12.81 -5.23 4.57
N GLU A 47 -12.36 -6.01 3.58
CA GLU A 47 -12.11 -7.44 3.76
C GLU A 47 -10.70 -7.76 4.25
N LYS A 48 -9.69 -6.98 3.84
CA LYS A 48 -8.28 -7.27 4.13
C LYS A 48 -7.64 -6.26 5.06
N LEU A 49 -7.78 -4.96 4.76
CA LEU A 49 -7.01 -3.91 5.46
C LEU A 49 -7.60 -3.61 6.83
N ARG A 50 -8.91 -3.35 6.91
CA ARG A 50 -9.59 -3.02 8.16
C ARG A 50 -9.42 -4.06 9.28
N PRO A 51 -9.59 -5.38 9.05
CA PRO A 51 -9.34 -6.36 10.11
C PRO A 51 -7.86 -6.42 10.51
N LEU A 52 -6.93 -6.30 9.56
CA LEU A 52 -5.48 -6.29 9.83
C LEU A 52 -5.06 -5.06 10.65
N ILE A 53 -5.45 -3.86 10.22
CA ILE A 53 -5.03 -2.58 10.80
C ILE A 53 -5.40 -2.46 12.27
N ARG A 54 -6.52 -3.07 12.71
CA ARG A 54 -6.98 -3.03 14.11
C ARG A 54 -5.96 -3.59 15.10
N ASN A 55 -5.18 -4.58 14.69
CA ASN A 55 -4.24 -5.29 15.57
C ASN A 55 -2.78 -5.02 15.18
N ALA A 56 -2.54 -4.25 14.12
CA ALA A 56 -1.22 -4.06 13.55
C ALA A 56 -0.50 -2.83 14.14
N ASN A 57 0.81 -2.97 14.29
CA ASN A 57 1.72 -1.86 14.55
C ASN A 57 1.91 -1.04 13.26
N LEU A 58 1.87 0.29 13.37
CA LEU A 58 2.15 1.21 12.26
C LEU A 58 3.61 1.65 12.28
N TYR A 59 4.28 1.56 11.13
CA TYR A 59 5.63 2.05 10.92
C TYR A 59 5.68 3.02 9.74
N HIS A 60 6.27 4.19 9.95
CA HIS A 60 6.73 5.03 8.83
C HIS A 60 7.95 4.39 8.18
N ILE A 61 7.86 4.08 6.88
CA ILE A 61 8.95 3.50 6.08
C ILE A 61 9.68 4.55 5.24
N PHE A 62 9.12 5.76 5.14
CA PHE A 62 9.72 6.95 4.57
C PHE A 62 9.77 8.08 5.62
N PRO A 63 10.51 9.18 5.36
CA PRO A 63 10.35 10.42 6.08
C PRO A 63 8.90 10.92 6.06
N ARG A 64 8.60 11.93 6.88
CA ARG A 64 7.24 12.50 6.94
C ARG A 64 6.78 12.94 5.53
N PRO A 65 5.51 12.71 5.18
CA PRO A 65 4.97 13.06 3.87
C PRO A 65 5.14 14.57 3.60
N ASP A 66 5.67 14.91 2.44
CA ASP A 66 5.86 16.30 1.99
C ASP A 66 5.21 16.59 0.62
N SER A 67 4.47 15.63 0.07
CA SER A 67 3.89 15.62 -1.30
C SER A 67 4.89 15.66 -2.46
N ILE A 68 6.20 15.70 -2.18
CA ILE A 68 7.27 15.83 -3.16
C ILE A 68 8.01 14.51 -3.33
N ARG A 69 8.18 13.74 -2.25
CA ARG A 69 8.93 12.48 -2.22
C ARG A 69 8.01 11.26 -2.17
N TRP A 70 8.57 10.10 -2.49
CA TRP A 70 7.92 8.82 -2.20
C TRP A 70 7.49 8.77 -0.74
N ASP A 71 6.30 8.22 -0.52
CA ASP A 71 5.69 8.11 0.80
C ASP A 71 5.08 6.72 0.99
N GLY A 72 4.82 6.37 2.24
CA GLY A 72 4.32 5.07 2.59
C GLY A 72 4.39 4.75 4.08
N VAL A 73 3.49 3.87 4.47
CA VAL A 73 3.42 3.31 5.82
C VAL A 73 3.28 1.81 5.73
N GLN A 74 3.84 1.12 6.71
CA GLN A 74 3.69 -0.31 6.90
C GLN A 74 2.80 -0.55 8.11
N TYR A 75 1.80 -1.41 7.94
CA TYR A 75 1.11 -2.07 9.04
C TYR A 75 1.63 -3.50 9.15
N HIS A 76 1.96 -3.92 10.37
CA HIS A 76 2.37 -5.30 10.64
C HIS A 76 1.75 -5.80 11.94
N ASP A 77 1.04 -6.91 11.86
CA ASP A 77 0.50 -7.60 13.02
C ASP A 77 1.54 -8.61 13.53
N PRO A 78 2.15 -8.38 14.71
CA PRO A 78 3.18 -9.27 15.24
C PRO A 78 2.61 -10.64 15.66
N SER A 79 1.30 -10.77 15.89
CA SER A 79 0.68 -12.04 16.29
C SER A 79 0.54 -13.00 15.11
N THR A 80 0.01 -12.51 13.99
CA THR A 80 -0.17 -13.30 12.77
C THR A 80 1.05 -13.29 11.86
N GLN A 81 1.97 -12.35 12.09
CA GLN A 81 3.13 -12.08 11.23
C GLN A 81 2.73 -11.68 9.80
N ASN A 82 1.53 -11.14 9.64
CA ASN A 82 1.05 -10.60 8.37
C ASN A 82 1.09 -9.07 8.39
N GLY A 83 1.01 -8.44 7.23
CA GLY A 83 1.11 -7.01 7.11
C GLY A 83 0.73 -6.49 5.74
N VAL A 84 0.75 -5.16 5.61
CA VAL A 84 0.56 -4.47 4.35
C VAL A 84 1.38 -3.20 4.35
N VAL A 85 1.95 -2.87 3.19
CA VAL A 85 2.64 -1.61 2.95
C VAL A 85 1.83 -0.80 1.94
N TYR A 86 1.49 0.41 2.33
CA TYR A 86 0.97 1.44 1.45
C TYR A 86 2.16 2.18 0.84
N ILE A 87 2.18 2.28 -0.49
CA ILE A 87 3.29 2.91 -1.22
C ILE A 87 2.69 3.94 -2.17
N PHE A 88 3.22 5.16 -2.13
CA PHE A 88 2.77 6.29 -2.92
C PHE A 88 3.95 6.93 -3.64
N LYS A 89 3.81 7.11 -4.95
CA LYS A 89 4.74 7.83 -5.81
C LYS A 89 4.08 9.11 -6.32
N PRO A 90 4.53 10.29 -5.88
CA PRO A 90 4.13 11.57 -6.46
C PRO A 90 4.52 11.74 -7.94
N LYS A 91 4.10 12.84 -8.54
CA LYS A 91 4.37 13.19 -9.93
C LYS A 91 5.87 13.39 -10.19
N ASN A 92 6.34 13.08 -11.41
CA ASN A 92 7.68 13.42 -11.90
C ASN A 92 8.86 12.84 -11.09
N LEU A 93 8.66 11.72 -10.39
CA LEU A 93 9.73 11.01 -9.69
C LEU A 93 10.20 9.78 -10.47
N VAL A 94 11.39 9.29 -10.12
CA VAL A 94 11.90 8.01 -10.60
C VAL A 94 10.93 6.87 -10.27
N ASP A 95 10.84 5.91 -11.19
CA ASP A 95 9.90 4.80 -11.08
C ASP A 95 10.30 3.76 -10.03
N GLN A 96 11.56 3.76 -9.56
CA GLN A 96 12.08 2.76 -8.64
C GLN A 96 12.46 3.35 -7.29
N GLN A 97 12.12 2.64 -6.22
CA GLN A 97 12.52 2.99 -4.86
C GLN A 97 12.85 1.74 -4.04
N ILE A 98 13.90 1.82 -3.20
CA ILE A 98 14.21 0.78 -2.23
C ILE A 98 13.42 1.04 -0.96
N ILE A 99 12.60 0.08 -0.55
CA ILE A 99 11.79 0.14 0.65
C ILE A 99 12.34 -0.83 1.69
N LYS A 100 12.71 -0.33 2.87
CA LYS A 100 13.13 -1.14 4.01
C LYS A 100 11.95 -1.35 4.95
N LEU A 101 11.61 -2.60 5.19
CA LEU A 101 10.51 -2.97 6.08
C LEU A 101 10.96 -2.89 7.55
N LYS A 102 10.00 -2.87 8.47
CA LYS A 102 10.24 -2.74 9.91
C LYS A 102 9.41 -3.74 10.70
N GLY A 103 9.89 -4.12 11.88
CA GLY A 103 9.14 -4.94 12.83
C GLY A 103 8.88 -6.40 12.42
N LEU A 104 9.54 -6.88 11.36
CA LEU A 104 9.45 -8.28 10.94
C LEU A 104 10.31 -9.17 11.83
N ASP A 105 9.95 -10.45 11.95
CA ASP A 105 10.82 -11.47 12.53
C ASP A 105 12.02 -11.72 11.58
N PRO A 106 13.27 -11.55 12.05
CA PRO A 106 14.46 -11.69 11.21
C PRO A 106 14.67 -13.09 10.64
N GLU A 107 14.12 -14.13 11.27
CA GLU A 107 14.32 -15.54 10.92
C GLU A 107 13.21 -16.11 10.03
N VAL A 108 12.09 -15.42 9.92
CA VAL A 108 10.94 -15.83 9.11
C VAL A 108 11.11 -15.44 7.64
N ASN A 109 10.63 -16.28 6.74
CA ASN A 109 10.44 -15.93 5.33
C ASN A 109 9.06 -15.33 5.11
N TYR A 110 8.99 -14.22 4.38
CA TYR A 110 7.75 -13.54 4.02
C TYR A 110 7.54 -13.58 2.52
N LYS A 111 6.31 -13.87 2.11
CA LYS A 111 5.82 -13.69 0.75
C LYS A 111 5.33 -12.25 0.61
N LEU A 112 5.87 -11.54 -0.37
CA LEU A 112 5.44 -10.20 -0.75
C LEU A 112 4.63 -10.29 -2.03
N SER A 113 3.37 -9.84 -1.97
CA SER A 113 2.48 -9.79 -3.13
C SER A 113 1.94 -8.38 -3.34
N PHE A 114 1.65 -8.02 -4.59
CA PHE A 114 1.30 -6.67 -5.01
C PHE A 114 -0.10 -6.68 -5.60
N GLU A 115 -1.02 -5.90 -5.04
CA GLU A 115 -2.44 -5.95 -5.39
C GLU A 115 -2.73 -5.62 -6.85
N ASP A 116 -2.00 -4.66 -7.40
CA ASP A 116 -2.16 -4.22 -8.79
C ASP A 116 -1.15 -4.88 -9.73
N GLY A 117 -0.31 -5.79 -9.22
CA GLY A 117 0.66 -6.54 -10.01
C GLY A 117 1.80 -5.67 -10.55
N SER A 118 2.03 -4.50 -9.95
CA SER A 118 3.12 -3.58 -10.35
C SER A 118 4.51 -4.22 -10.30
N ASN A 119 4.68 -5.22 -9.43
CA ASN A 119 5.92 -5.95 -9.18
C ASN A 119 5.65 -7.45 -9.07
N LYS A 120 6.67 -8.28 -9.36
CA LYS A 120 6.57 -9.74 -9.22
C LYS A 120 6.48 -10.14 -7.75
N THR A 121 5.64 -11.13 -7.45
CA THR A 121 5.62 -11.76 -6.12
C THR A 121 6.99 -12.35 -5.80
N THR A 122 7.46 -12.17 -4.58
CA THR A 122 8.76 -12.67 -4.13
C THR A 122 8.70 -13.19 -2.70
N VAL A 123 9.62 -14.08 -2.33
CA VAL A 123 9.79 -14.57 -0.96
C VAL A 123 11.16 -14.15 -0.47
N ARG A 124 11.24 -13.50 0.69
CA ARG A 124 12.49 -13.06 1.30
C ARG A 124 12.48 -13.19 2.82
N LYS A 125 13.65 -13.43 3.39
CA LYS A 125 13.85 -13.47 4.85
C LYS A 125 13.60 -12.08 5.45
N GLY A 126 12.93 -12.00 6.61
CA GLY A 126 12.58 -10.74 7.27
C GLY A 126 13.81 -9.87 7.52
N SER A 127 14.92 -10.48 7.92
CA SER A 127 16.19 -9.77 8.09
C SER A 127 16.72 -9.11 6.81
N ALA A 128 16.56 -9.74 5.64
CA ALA A 128 16.94 -9.14 4.36
C ALA A 128 16.01 -7.97 3.99
N LEU A 129 14.72 -8.12 4.25
CA LEU A 129 13.70 -7.08 4.01
C LEU A 129 13.91 -5.84 4.90
N MET A 130 14.40 -6.03 6.13
CA MET A 130 14.69 -4.92 7.04
C MET A 130 16.05 -4.26 6.75
N ARG A 131 17.08 -5.03 6.40
CA ARG A 131 18.45 -4.51 6.17
C ARG A 131 18.63 -3.92 4.78
N SER A 132 18.39 -4.74 3.76
CA SER A 132 18.63 -4.40 2.35
C SER A 132 17.38 -3.84 1.68
N GLY A 133 16.19 -4.21 2.15
CA GLY A 133 14.92 -3.77 1.57
C GLY A 133 14.52 -4.54 0.31
N ILE A 134 13.52 -4.00 -0.35
CA ILE A 134 13.00 -4.47 -1.64
C ILE A 134 12.90 -3.29 -2.62
N VAL A 135 13.31 -3.52 -3.86
CA VAL A 135 13.09 -2.57 -4.95
C VAL A 135 11.63 -2.66 -5.38
N VAL A 136 10.92 -1.54 -5.34
CA VAL A 136 9.54 -1.40 -5.83
C VAL A 136 9.55 -0.49 -7.04
N THR A 137 8.87 -0.91 -8.10
CA THR A 137 8.65 -0.12 -9.32
C THR A 137 7.21 0.36 -9.39
N LEU A 138 6.97 1.66 -9.50
CA LEU A 138 5.66 2.27 -9.81
C LEU A 138 5.79 3.17 -11.04
N LYS A 139 5.12 2.80 -12.12
CA LYS A 139 5.15 3.54 -13.39
C LYS A 139 4.07 4.61 -13.45
N GLY A 140 4.39 5.71 -14.13
CA GLY A 140 3.47 6.83 -14.32
C GLY A 140 3.42 7.78 -13.12
N ASP A 141 2.54 8.76 -13.22
CA ASP A 141 2.37 9.82 -12.23
C ASP A 141 1.26 9.50 -11.24
N LEU A 142 1.45 9.94 -9.98
CA LEU A 142 0.46 9.75 -8.90
C LEU A 142 0.05 8.28 -8.74
N ALA A 143 1.06 7.40 -8.75
CA ALA A 143 0.89 5.96 -8.68
C ALA A 143 0.89 5.48 -7.22
N SER A 144 0.17 4.39 -6.95
CA SER A 144 0.16 3.74 -5.64
C SER A 144 0.06 2.24 -5.76
N GLU A 145 0.41 1.54 -4.69
CA GLU A 145 0.32 0.09 -4.60
C GLU A 145 0.08 -0.35 -3.14
N LEU A 146 -0.57 -1.50 -2.98
CA LEU A 146 -0.60 -2.24 -1.74
C LEU A 146 0.29 -3.47 -1.86
N MET A 147 1.37 -3.51 -1.07
CA MET A 147 2.22 -4.69 -0.96
C MET A 147 1.84 -5.46 0.30
N PHE A 148 1.18 -6.60 0.13
CA PHE A 148 0.84 -7.51 1.23
C PHE A 148 2.07 -8.33 1.65
N ILE A 149 2.20 -8.50 2.96
CA ILE A 149 3.26 -9.26 3.62
C ILE A 149 2.60 -10.45 4.30
N ASP A 150 2.91 -11.67 3.86
CA ASP A 150 2.38 -12.89 4.47
C ASP A 150 3.53 -13.75 5.00
N LYS A 151 3.44 -14.22 6.25
CA LYS A 151 4.37 -15.22 6.76
C LYS A 151 4.27 -16.50 5.94
N VAL A 152 5.40 -16.98 5.43
CA VAL A 152 5.48 -18.32 4.81
C VAL A 152 5.47 -19.35 5.93
N LYS A 153 4.48 -20.26 5.91
CA LYS A 153 4.44 -21.36 6.86
C LYS A 153 5.59 -22.35 6.56
N PRO A 154 6.32 -22.83 7.58
CA PRO A 154 7.24 -23.94 7.37
C PRO A 154 6.46 -25.14 6.83
N ARG A 155 7.10 -25.90 5.93
CA ARG A 155 6.58 -27.18 5.47
C ARG A 155 6.68 -28.22 6.57
#